data_AF-A0A388QIC6-F1
#
_entry.id   AF-A0A388QIC6-F1
#
_cell.length_a   1.000
_cell.length_b   1.000
_cell.length_c   1.000
_cell.angle_alpha   90.00
_cell.angle_beta   90.00
_cell.angle_gamma   90.00
#
_symmetry.space_group_name_H-M   'P 1'
#
loop_
_entity.id
_entity.type
_entity.pdbx_description
1 polymer ?
#
loop_
_entity_poly.entity_id
_entity_poly.type
_entity_poly.pdbx_seq_one_letter_code
_entity_poly.pdbx_strand_id
1 'polypeptide(L)'
;MIGEGTVIKNGSRIVGPVIIGKECIIGPDTHIGPNISIGDNSKLSRCDIKNSIIMPGCNIDGDFKIRDSIIAFNSEIVKTDNADSNVFLLGEGTKISL
;
A
#
# COMPACT_ATOMS: atom_id res chain seq x y z
N MET A 1 8.42 9.94 9.46
CA MET A 1 9.75 9.29 9.39
C MET A 1 9.79 8.43 8.14
N ILE A 2 10.92 8.43 7.41
CA ILE A 2 11.14 7.55 6.25
C ILE A 2 12.40 6.75 6.55
N GLY A 3 12.31 5.42 6.49
CA GLY A 3 13.42 4.52 6.77
C GLY A 3 14.48 4.53 5.68
N GLU A 4 15.68 4.09 6.05
CA GLU A 4 16.83 3.94 5.15
C GLU A 4 16.52 3.03 3.96
N GLY A 5 17.12 3.33 2.80
CA GLY A 5 16.93 2.57 1.56
C GLY A 5 15.58 2.79 0.87
N THR A 6 14.64 3.51 1.50
CA THR A 6 13.35 3.80 0.88
C THR A 6 13.48 4.78 -0.29
N VAL A 7 12.91 4.40 -1.43
CA VAL A 7 12.90 5.18 -2.66
C VAL A 7 11.50 5.73 -2.91
N ILE A 8 11.41 7.04 -3.11
CA ILE A 8 10.18 7.75 -3.46
C ILE A 8 10.30 8.25 -4.89
N LYS A 9 9.50 7.71 -5.80
CA LYS A 9 9.54 8.03 -7.23
C LYS A 9 8.71 9.29 -7.55
N ASN A 10 9.05 9.93 -8.67
CA ASN A 10 8.31 11.09 -9.19
C ASN A 10 6.83 10.78 -9.40
N GLY A 11 5.97 11.78 -9.18
CA GLY A 11 4.51 11.65 -9.27
C GLY A 11 3.86 11.14 -7.98
N SER A 12 4.63 10.71 -6.98
CA SER A 12 4.11 10.39 -5.66
C SER A 12 3.91 11.64 -4.79
N ARG A 13 2.97 11.57 -3.85
CA ARG A 13 2.69 12.64 -2.89
C ARG A 13 2.47 12.08 -1.50
N ILE A 14 3.27 12.56 -0.55
CA ILE A 14 3.23 12.14 0.85
C ILE A 14 2.73 13.30 1.73
N VAL A 15 1.68 13.07 2.51
CA VAL A 15 1.07 14.04 3.42
C VAL A 15 1.09 13.46 4.83
N GLY A 16 1.86 14.07 5.74
CA GLY A 16 2.02 13.59 7.10
C GLY A 16 0.78 13.78 8.00
N PRO A 17 0.75 13.15 9.19
CA PRO A 17 1.82 12.33 9.77
C PRO A 17 1.93 10.95 9.09
N VAL A 18 3.16 10.51 8.83
CA VAL A 18 3.44 9.24 8.14
C VAL A 18 4.71 8.59 8.69
N ILE A 19 4.67 7.26 8.76
CA ILE A 19 5.83 6.41 9.00
C ILE A 19 5.98 5.51 7.78
N ILE A 20 7.17 5.51 7.17
CA ILE A 20 7.55 4.59 6.12
C ILE A 20 8.79 3.84 6.60
N GLY A 21 8.75 2.53 6.52
CA GLY A 21 9.82 1.62 6.91
C GLY A 21 11.05 1.73 6.00
N LYS A 22 11.95 0.77 6.15
CA LYS A 22 13.17 0.64 5.35
C LYS A 22 12.90 -0.05 4.03
N GLU A 23 13.75 0.19 3.04
CA GLU A 23 13.75 -0.52 1.75
C GLU A 23 12.37 -0.53 1.05
N CYS A 24 11.56 0.50 1.28
CA CYS A 24 10.25 0.63 0.63
C CYS A 24 10.40 1.29 -0.75
N ILE A 25 9.47 0.98 -1.65
CA ILE A 25 9.35 1.66 -2.94
C ILE A 25 8.00 2.33 -3.00
N ILE A 26 7.99 3.67 -2.92
CA ILE A 26 6.82 4.48 -3.22
C ILE A 26 6.90 4.84 -4.70
N GLY A 27 6.15 4.12 -5.52
CA GLY A 27 6.10 4.23 -6.97
C GLY A 27 5.38 5.49 -7.48
N PRO A 28 5.33 5.66 -8.81
CA PRO A 28 4.64 6.79 -9.43
C PRO A 28 3.13 6.74 -9.13
N ASP A 29 2.50 7.91 -9.19
CA ASP A 29 1.07 8.11 -8.98
C ASP A 29 0.54 7.57 -7.64
N THR A 30 1.43 7.46 -6.63
CA THR A 30 1.07 7.00 -5.28
C THR A 30 0.82 8.20 -4.36
N HIS A 31 -0.38 8.27 -3.78
CA HIS A 31 -0.72 9.23 -2.75
C HIS A 31 -0.75 8.57 -1.36
N ILE A 32 0.23 8.89 -0.52
CA ILE A 32 0.25 8.50 0.88
C ILE A 32 -0.28 9.68 1.69
N GLY A 33 -1.49 9.56 2.22
CA GLY A 33 -2.08 10.58 3.07
C GLY A 33 -1.76 10.41 4.55
N PRO A 34 -2.47 11.14 5.43
CA PRO A 34 -2.15 11.19 6.86
C PRO A 34 -2.48 9.88 7.57
N ASN A 35 -1.85 9.69 8.73
CA ASN A 35 -2.04 8.58 9.66
C ASN A 35 -1.76 7.22 9.01
N ILE A 36 -0.64 7.16 8.27
CA ILE A 36 -0.17 5.95 7.60
C ILE A 36 1.08 5.41 8.27
N SER A 37 1.12 4.09 8.44
CA SER A 37 2.33 3.32 8.74
C SER A 37 2.58 2.31 7.62
N ILE A 38 3.71 2.40 6.94
CA ILE A 38 4.15 1.43 5.92
C ILE A 38 5.34 0.65 6.48
N GLY A 39 5.23 -0.67 6.53
CA GLY A 39 6.28 -1.57 7.01
C GLY A 39 7.37 -1.81 5.97
N ASP A 40 8.52 -2.28 6.45
CA ASP A 40 9.72 -2.49 5.65
C ASP A 40 9.49 -3.35 4.40
N ASN A 41 10.30 -3.13 3.36
CA ASN A 41 10.28 -3.89 2.10
C ASN A 41 8.94 -3.85 1.34
N SER A 42 8.10 -2.84 1.58
CA SER A 42 6.82 -2.71 0.89
C SER A 42 6.92 -1.90 -0.40
N LYS A 43 6.12 -2.25 -1.40
CA LYS A 43 6.06 -1.57 -2.71
C LYS A 43 4.65 -1.07 -2.97
N LEU A 44 4.49 0.23 -3.15
CA LEU A 44 3.19 0.89 -3.34
C LEU A 44 3.22 1.74 -4.60
N SER A 45 2.41 1.42 -5.60
CA SER A 45 2.33 2.14 -6.88
C SER A 45 0.87 2.41 -7.27
N ARG A 46 0.61 3.55 -7.91
CA ARG A 46 -0.70 3.93 -8.48
C ARG A 46 -1.88 3.92 -7.50
N CYS A 47 -1.65 4.06 -6.20
CA CYS A 47 -2.69 3.94 -5.17
C CYS A 47 -2.82 5.19 -4.30
N ASP A 48 -3.98 5.38 -3.68
CA ASP A 48 -4.25 6.44 -2.70
C ASP A 48 -4.60 5.78 -1.35
N ILE A 49 -3.78 6.00 -0.31
CA ILE A 49 -3.92 5.35 1.01
C ILE A 49 -4.01 6.40 2.13
N LYS A 50 -4.98 6.26 3.05
CA LYS A 50 -5.15 7.13 4.25
C LYS A 50 -5.60 6.31 5.46
N ASN A 51 -5.25 6.75 6.69
CA ASN A 51 -5.70 6.14 7.95
C ASN A 51 -5.55 4.60 7.99
N SER A 52 -4.41 4.07 7.61
CA SER A 52 -4.22 2.64 7.37
C SER A 52 -2.83 2.19 7.79
N ILE A 53 -2.71 0.91 8.12
CA ILE A 53 -1.45 0.24 8.44
C ILE A 53 -1.16 -0.75 7.32
N ILE A 54 -0.03 -0.57 6.64
CA ILE A 54 0.51 -1.53 5.67
C ILE A 54 1.65 -2.25 6.37
N MET A 55 1.50 -3.55 6.61
CA MET A 55 2.53 -4.35 7.27
C MET A 55 3.71 -4.62 6.31
N PRO A 56 4.88 -5.05 6.83
CA PRO A 56 6.05 -5.36 6.02
C PRO A 56 5.79 -6.35 4.87
N GLY A 57 6.51 -6.14 3.76
CA GLY A 57 6.52 -7.03 2.60
C GLY A 57 5.31 -6.92 1.68
N CYS A 58 4.45 -5.92 1.83
CA CYS A 58 3.27 -5.76 0.98
C CYS A 58 3.61 -5.28 -0.44
N ASN A 59 2.87 -5.77 -1.44
CA ASN A 59 2.88 -5.26 -2.80
C ASN A 59 1.48 -4.71 -3.15
N ILE A 60 1.36 -3.39 -3.34
CA ILE A 60 0.11 -2.74 -3.71
C ILE A 60 0.37 -2.01 -5.02
N ASP A 61 -0.29 -2.46 -6.10
CA ASP A 61 -0.12 -1.85 -7.41
C ASP A 61 -1.43 -1.77 -8.19
N GLY A 62 -1.95 -0.57 -8.35
CA GLY A 62 -3.18 -0.32 -9.10
C GLY A 62 -4.01 0.81 -8.51
N ASP A 63 -4.97 1.28 -9.30
CA ASP A 63 -5.87 2.39 -8.96
C ASP A 63 -6.85 2.01 -7.84
N PHE A 64 -6.32 1.96 -6.62
CA PHE A 64 -7.03 1.62 -5.39
C PHE A 64 -7.08 2.82 -4.44
N LYS A 65 -8.22 2.97 -3.76
CA LYS A 65 -8.39 3.87 -2.63
C LYS A 65 -8.53 3.04 -1.35
N ILE A 66 -7.47 2.97 -0.55
CA ILE A 66 -7.44 2.20 0.71
C ILE A 66 -7.62 3.17 1.88
N ARG A 67 -8.57 2.88 2.77
CA ARG A 67 -8.97 3.71 3.92
C ARG A 67 -9.23 2.84 5.13
N ASP A 68 -8.89 3.32 6.32
CA ASP A 68 -9.30 2.75 7.60
C ASP A 68 -9.04 1.23 7.69
N SER A 69 -7.89 0.80 7.17
CA SER A 69 -7.58 -0.60 6.87
C SER A 69 -6.25 -1.05 7.47
N ILE A 70 -6.14 -2.36 7.72
CA ILE A 70 -4.88 -3.04 8.03
C ILE A 70 -4.61 -4.04 6.91
N ILE A 71 -3.48 -3.86 6.21
CA ILE A 71 -3.01 -4.79 5.18
C ILE A 71 -1.90 -5.65 5.81
N ALA A 72 -2.15 -6.96 5.89
CA ALA A 72 -1.30 -7.90 6.61
C ALA A 72 0.04 -8.19 5.91
N PHE A 73 1.01 -8.73 6.64
CA PHE A 73 2.36 -9.05 6.14
C PHE A 73 2.30 -9.81 4.81
N ASN A 74 3.21 -9.46 3.88
CA ASN A 74 3.36 -10.15 2.59
C ASN A 74 2.08 -10.22 1.74
N SER A 75 1.12 -9.31 1.95
CA SER A 75 -0.10 -9.26 1.14
C SER A 75 0.15 -8.61 -0.22
N GLU A 76 -0.54 -9.09 -1.23
CA GLU A 76 -0.50 -8.54 -2.59
C GLU A 76 -1.89 -8.04 -3.01
N ILE A 77 -1.96 -6.77 -3.42
CA ILE A 77 -3.18 -6.12 -3.95
C ILE A 77 -2.81 -5.51 -5.29
N VAL A 78 -3.08 -6.23 -6.36
CA VAL A 78 -2.72 -5.81 -7.72
C VAL A 78 -3.95 -5.74 -8.60
N LYS A 79 -4.10 -4.63 -9.33
CA LYS A 79 -5.13 -4.49 -10.35
C LYS A 79 -4.54 -4.90 -11.69
N THR A 80 -5.08 -5.97 -12.26
CA THR A 80 -4.71 -6.45 -13.60
C THR A 80 -5.80 -6.04 -14.58
N ASP A 81 -5.45 -5.16 -15.54
CA ASP A 81 -6.34 -4.84 -16.64
C ASP A 81 -6.54 -6.10 -17.51
N ASN A 82 -7.79 -6.44 -17.82
CA ASN A 82 -8.24 -7.68 -18.50
C ASN A 82 -8.32 -8.97 -17.65
N ALA A 83 -8.47 -8.85 -16.33
CA ALA A 83 -8.87 -10.01 -15.53
C ALA A 83 -10.39 -10.24 -15.61
N ASP A 84 -10.82 -11.37 -16.20
CA ASP A 84 -12.23 -11.78 -16.23
C ASP A 84 -12.76 -12.23 -14.86
N SER A 85 -11.89 -12.33 -13.86
CA SER A 85 -12.24 -12.76 -12.50
C SER A 85 -11.32 -12.14 -11.46
N ASN A 86 -11.87 -11.90 -10.27
CA ASN A 86 -11.08 -11.50 -9.10
C ASN A 86 -10.73 -12.76 -8.29
N VAL A 87 -9.45 -12.95 -8.00
CA VAL A 87 -9.00 -14.00 -7.08
C VAL A 87 -8.73 -13.36 -5.72
N PHE A 88 -9.42 -13.85 -4.68
CA PHE A 88 -9.27 -13.37 -3.32
C PHE A 88 -8.70 -14.50 -2.45
N LEU A 89 -7.46 -14.33 -1.96
CA LEU A 89 -6.85 -15.20 -0.96
C LEU A 89 -6.93 -14.49 0.40
N LEU A 90 -7.81 -14.96 1.27
CA LEU A 90 -8.21 -14.23 2.47
C LEU A 90 -7.95 -15.08 3.72
N GLY A 91 -7.22 -14.51 4.68
CA GLY A 91 -6.94 -15.14 5.97
C GLY A 91 -8.09 -15.01 6.96
N GLU A 92 -7.87 -15.49 8.18
CA GLU A 92 -8.83 -15.40 9.28
C GLU A 92 -9.16 -13.92 9.62
N GLY A 93 -10.45 -13.63 9.82
CA GLY A 93 -10.91 -12.29 10.19
C GLY A 93 -11.08 -11.30 9.03
N THR A 94 -10.91 -11.74 7.78
CA THR A 94 -11.06 -10.87 6.61
C THR A 94 -12.54 -10.52 6.34
N LYS A 95 -12.84 -9.25 6.04
CA LYS A 95 -14.16 -8.77 5.60
C LYS A 95 -14.03 -8.08 4.24
N ILE A 96 -14.76 -8.59 3.25
CA ILE A 96 -14.90 -7.95 1.92
C ILE A 96 -16.32 -7.42 1.75
N SER A 97 -16.45 -6.24 1.17
CA SER A 97 -17.72 -5.69 0.65
C SER A 97 -17.46 -5.21 -0.78
N LEU A 98 -18.26 -5.70 -1.73
CA LEU A 98 -18.18 -5.40 -3.17
C LEU A 98 -19.36 -4.52 -3.58
#